data_AF-A0A9D3SBR3-F1
#
_entry.id   AF-A0A9D3SBR3-F1
#
_cell.length_a   1.000
_cell.length_b   1.000
_cell.length_c   1.000
_cell.angle_alpha   90.00
_cell.angle_beta   90.00
_cell.angle_gamma   90.00
#
_symmetry.space_group_name_H-M   'P 1'
#
loop_
_entity.id
_entity.type
_entity.pdbx_description
1 polymer ?
#
loop_
_entity_poly.entity_id
_entity_poly.type
_entity_poly.pdbx_seq_one_letter_code
_entity_poly.pdbx_strand_id
1 'polypeptide(L)'
;MTTNNLLFDRQCNNLYNFFCHTQYKEIYQVVKLQIQGDKSVFDPVVQSAVLQQVLQKLKEHGITREIKVTWRVHPDGYVFQKKHISSLYLKTFSCGSQ
;
A
#
# COMPACT_ATOMS: atom_id res chain seq x y z
N MET A 1 8.83 35.57 20.52
CA MET A 1 8.01 36.44 21.39
C MET A 1 8.83 37.67 21.67
N THR A 2 8.51 38.76 20.99
CA THR A 2 9.26 40.01 21.02
C THR A 2 8.56 40.99 21.95
N THR A 3 9.24 41.41 23.00
CA THR A 3 8.90 42.63 23.73
C THR A 3 9.95 43.68 23.39
N ASN A 4 9.50 44.76 22.74
CA ASN A 4 10.17 46.06 22.68
C ASN A 4 11.37 46.26 21.71
N ASN A 5 11.35 45.65 20.51
CA ASN A 5 12.22 46.03 19.37
C ASN A 5 13.75 46.07 19.64
N LEU A 6 14.22 45.48 20.74
CA LEU A 6 15.64 45.36 21.07
C LEU A 6 16.15 44.00 20.59
N LEU A 7 17.14 44.03 19.70
CA LEU A 7 17.88 42.84 19.30
C LEU A 7 18.87 42.52 20.41
N PHE A 8 18.57 41.49 21.22
CA PHE A 8 19.49 41.00 22.23
C PHE A 8 20.35 39.88 21.67
N ASP A 9 21.66 40.02 21.76
CA ASP A 9 22.59 38.92 21.53
C ASP A 9 22.32 37.83 22.57
N ARG A 10 21.81 36.69 22.10
CA ARG A 10 21.60 35.52 22.97
C ARG A 10 22.90 34.74 23.03
N GLN A 11 23.26 34.28 24.22
CA GLN A 11 24.41 33.40 24.40
C GLN A 11 24.28 32.16 23.51
N CYS A 12 25.28 31.96 22.64
CA CYS A 12 25.36 30.87 21.67
C CYS A 12 25.48 29.47 22.31
N ASN A 13 25.73 29.39 23.62
CA ASN A 13 25.85 28.13 24.36
C ASN A 13 24.51 27.48 24.70
N ASN A 14 23.39 28.17 24.43
CA ASN A 14 22.07 27.59 24.64
C ASN A 14 21.74 26.63 23.50
N LEU A 15 21.67 25.34 23.81
CA LEU A 15 21.14 24.33 22.89
C LEU A 15 19.64 24.52 22.74
N TYR A 16 19.22 25.12 21.63
CA TYR A 16 17.81 25.17 21.26
C TYR A 16 17.48 23.92 20.45
N ASN A 17 16.34 23.29 20.78
CA ASN A 17 15.76 22.29 19.90
C ASN A 17 15.41 22.97 18.58
N PHE A 18 16.17 22.71 17.52
CA PHE A 18 15.68 22.96 16.18
C PHE A 18 14.54 21.97 15.93
N PHE A 19 13.39 22.45 15.45
CA PHE A 19 12.39 21.54 14.92
C PHE A 19 13.03 20.79 13.74
N CYS A 20 13.27 19.50 13.91
CA CYS A 20 13.59 18.64 12.77
C CYS A 20 12.38 18.72 11.83
N HIS A 21 12.62 19.04 10.56
CA HIS A 21 11.62 18.85 9.52
C HIS A 21 11.45 17.34 9.31
N THR A 22 10.81 16.66 10.26
CA THR A 22 10.41 15.27 10.10
C THR A 22 9.36 15.27 9.01
N GLN A 23 9.79 15.06 7.77
CA GLN A 23 8.88 14.70 6.70
C GLN A 23 8.08 13.52 7.24
N TYR A 24 6.78 13.71 7.44
CA TYR A 24 5.89 12.63 7.84
C TYR A 24 6.08 11.52 6.80
N LYS A 25 6.76 10.44 7.18
CA LYS A 25 6.92 9.29 6.30
C LYS A 25 5.53 8.71 6.13
N GLU A 26 4.93 8.93 4.97
CA GLU A 26 3.74 8.19 4.58
C GLU A 26 4.12 6.71 4.53
N ILE A 27 3.68 5.96 5.53
CA ILE A 27 3.95 4.52 5.61
C ILE A 27 2.97 3.84 4.65
N TYR A 28 3.44 3.53 3.45
CA TYR A 28 2.69 2.69 2.52
C TYR A 28 2.94 1.21 2.81
N GLN A 29 1.87 0.44 2.89
CA GLN A 29 1.93 -1.02 2.93
C GLN A 29 1.32 -1.56 1.66
N VAL A 30 2.03 -2.47 1.00
CA VAL A 30 1.57 -3.11 -0.23
C VAL A 30 1.17 -4.55 0.09
N VAL A 31 -0.09 -4.88 -0.16
CA VAL A 31 -0.62 -6.24 0.00
C VAL A 31 -0.78 -6.87 -1.37
N LYS A 32 -0.26 -8.09 -1.54
CA LYS A 32 -0.45 -8.88 -2.75
C LYS A 32 -1.66 -9.79 -2.58
N LEU A 33 -2.63 -9.67 -3.48
CA LEU A 33 -3.85 -10.48 -3.47
C LEU A 33 -3.84 -11.46 -4.63
N GLN A 34 -4.34 -12.67 -4.41
CA GLN A 34 -4.68 -13.62 -5.47
C GLN A 34 -6.19 -13.78 -5.47
N ILE A 35 -6.84 -13.44 -6.58
CA ILE A 35 -8.28 -13.49 -6.74
C ILE A 35 -8.61 -14.61 -7.72
N GLN A 36 -9.58 -15.45 -7.36
CA GLN A 36 -10.19 -16.39 -8.30
C GLN A 36 -11.43 -15.72 -8.89
N GLY A 37 -11.46 -15.55 -10.20
CA GLY A 37 -12.53 -14.88 -10.91
C GLY A 37 -12.37 -15.04 -12.42
N ASP A 38 -13.40 -14.69 -13.16
CA ASP A 38 -13.41 -14.72 -14.62
C ASP A 38 -12.96 -13.35 -15.20
N LYS A 39 -13.36 -13.02 -16.43
CA LYS A 39 -13.01 -11.73 -17.04
C LYS A 39 -13.70 -10.53 -16.37
N SER A 40 -14.69 -10.72 -15.49
CA SER A 40 -15.37 -9.63 -14.77
C SER A 40 -14.45 -8.88 -13.82
N VAL A 41 -13.33 -9.47 -13.38
CA VAL A 41 -12.37 -8.80 -12.47
C VAL A 41 -11.70 -7.56 -13.10
N PHE A 42 -11.75 -7.43 -14.42
CA PHE A 42 -11.26 -6.25 -15.14
C PHE A 42 -12.28 -5.11 -15.20
N ASP A 43 -13.54 -5.36 -14.80
CA ASP A 43 -14.57 -4.34 -14.73
C ASP A 43 -14.26 -3.36 -13.58
N PRO A 44 -14.26 -2.04 -13.83
CA PRO A 44 -14.01 -1.02 -12.80
C PRO A 44 -14.96 -1.13 -11.60
N VAL A 45 -16.23 -1.49 -11.81
CA VAL A 45 -17.23 -1.65 -10.74
C VAL A 45 -16.84 -2.81 -9.83
N VAL A 46 -16.39 -3.92 -10.40
CA VAL A 46 -15.91 -5.09 -9.64
C VAL A 46 -14.63 -4.74 -8.87
N GLN A 47 -13.69 -4.02 -9.49
CA GLN A 47 -12.47 -3.55 -8.83
C GLN A 47 -12.76 -2.63 -7.63
N SER A 48 -13.72 -1.72 -7.77
CA SER A 48 -14.16 -0.85 -6.67
C SER A 48 -14.80 -1.66 -5.53
N ALA A 49 -15.65 -2.64 -5.85
CA ALA A 49 -16.25 -3.52 -4.85
C ALA A 49 -15.19 -4.33 -4.08
N VAL A 50 -14.16 -4.85 -4.77
CA VAL A 50 -13.05 -5.56 -4.13
C VAL A 50 -12.27 -4.65 -3.18
N LEU A 51 -11.97 -3.40 -3.56
CA LEU A 51 -11.31 -2.45 -2.65
C LEU A 51 -12.14 -2.19 -1.38
N GLN A 52 -13.46 -2.06 -1.52
CA GLN A 52 -14.34 -1.89 -0.37
C GLN A 52 -14.32 -3.11 0.56
N GLN A 53 -14.32 -4.32 0.01
CA GLN A 53 -14.19 -5.54 0.81
C GLN A 53 -12.83 -5.61 1.54
N VAL A 54 -11.74 -5.23 0.88
CA VAL A 54 -10.41 -5.16 1.50
C VAL A 54 -10.41 -4.15 2.65
N LEU A 55 -10.96 -2.96 2.43
CA LEU A 55 -11.08 -1.93 3.47
C LEU A 55 -11.89 -2.43 4.67
N GLN A 56 -13.01 -3.10 4.43
CA GLN A 56 -13.84 -3.67 5.48
C GLN A 56 -13.09 -4.73 6.29
N LYS A 57 -12.36 -5.63 5.62
CA LYS A 57 -11.54 -6.65 6.27
C LYS A 57 -10.43 -6.04 7.12
N LEU A 58 -9.78 -4.97 6.65
CA LEU A 58 -8.75 -4.26 7.44
C LEU A 58 -9.33 -3.64 8.71
N LYS A 59 -10.55 -3.08 8.64
CA LYS A 59 -11.27 -2.57 9.81
C LYS A 59 -11.60 -3.68 10.81
N GLU A 60 -12.10 -4.81 10.32
CA GLU A 60 -12.38 -6.00 11.14
C GLU A 60 -11.12 -6.53 11.86
N HIS A 61 -9.94 -6.37 11.26
CA HIS A 61 -8.65 -6.78 11.84
C HIS A 61 -7.99 -5.69 12.71
N GLY A 62 -8.72 -4.65 13.10
CA GLY A 62 -8.27 -3.65 14.08
C GLY A 62 -7.61 -2.40 13.51
N ILE A 63 -7.63 -2.19 12.19
CA ILE A 63 -7.23 -0.90 11.61
C ILE A 63 -8.41 0.07 11.70
N THR A 64 -8.47 0.81 12.80
CA THR A 64 -9.55 1.77 13.09
C THR A 64 -9.27 3.19 12.60
N ARG A 65 -7.99 3.50 12.29
CA ARG A 65 -7.61 4.79 11.71
C ARG A 65 -8.15 4.93 10.28
N GLU A 66 -8.38 6.17 9.86
CA GLU A 66 -8.71 6.46 8.47
C GLU A 66 -7.53 6.06 7.57
N ILE A 67 -7.79 5.14 6.64
CA ILE A 67 -6.81 4.63 5.68
C ILE A 67 -7.33 4.80 4.26
N LYS A 68 -6.43 5.16 3.35
CA LYS A 68 -6.69 5.18 1.92
C LYS A 68 -6.14 3.90 1.29
N VAL A 69 -7.02 3.12 0.68
CA VAL A 69 -6.62 1.91 -0.07
C VAL A 69 -6.80 2.19 -1.56
N THR A 70 -5.74 1.99 -2.33
CA THR A 70 -5.74 2.18 -3.78
C THR A 70 -5.09 1.01 -4.47
N TRP A 71 -5.51 0.76 -5.71
CA TRP A 71 -4.82 -0.20 -6.56
C TRP A 71 -3.44 0.31 -6.95
N ARG A 72 -2.47 -0.62 -7.00
CA ARG A 72 -1.20 -0.39 -7.66
C ARG A 72 -1.36 -0.77 -9.14
N VAL A 73 -1.40 0.24 -10.00
CA VAL A 73 -1.50 0.03 -11.45
C VAL A 73 -0.12 -0.39 -11.97
N HIS A 74 -0.09 -1.46 -12.76
CA HIS A 74 1.13 -1.91 -13.42
C HIS A 74 1.49 -0.99 -14.61
N PRO A 75 2.72 -1.07 -15.15
CA PRO A 75 3.12 -0.26 -16.30
C PRO A 75 2.27 -0.45 -17.56
N ASP A 76 1.57 -1.59 -17.65
CA ASP A 76 0.63 -1.94 -18.73
C ASP A 76 -0.77 -1.31 -18.54
N GLY A 77 -1.00 -0.57 -17.46
CA GLY A 77 -2.28 0.06 -17.13
C GLY A 77 -3.27 -0.87 -16.43
N TYR A 78 -2.95 -2.15 -16.24
CA TYR A 78 -3.83 -3.11 -15.57
C TYR A 78 -3.49 -3.24 -14.09
N VAL A 79 -4.51 -3.53 -13.28
CA VAL A 79 -4.35 -3.82 -11.85
C VAL A 79 -4.11 -5.30 -11.61
N PHE A 80 -4.87 -6.15 -12.30
CA PHE A 80 -4.78 -7.59 -12.16
C PHE A 80 -4.00 -8.19 -13.33
N GLN A 81 -3.06 -9.06 -13.00
CA GLN A 81 -2.38 -9.89 -13.97
C GLN A 81 -2.86 -11.33 -13.84
N LYS A 82 -3.18 -11.95 -14.98
CA LYS A 82 -3.51 -13.37 -15.01
C LYS A 82 -2.30 -14.17 -14.55
N LYS A 83 -2.50 -15.02 -13.56
CA LYS A 83 -1.46 -15.95 -13.11
C LYS A 83 -1.22 -16.96 -14.23
N HIS A 84 -0.12 -16.80 -14.96
CA HIS A 84 0.31 -17.82 -15.90
C HIS A 84 0.96 -18.96 -15.10
N ILE A 85 0.27 -20.10 -14.99
CA ILE A 85 0.92 -21.31 -14.50
C ILE A 85 1.79 -21.80 -15.65
N SER A 86 3.11 -21.80 -15.49
CA SER A 86 3.99 -22.38 -16.50
C SER A 86 3.62 -23.85 -16.67
N SER A 87 3.42 -24.27 -17.91
CA SER A 87 3.08 -25.66 -18.28
C SER A 87 4.12 -26.69 -17.83
N LEU A 88 5.29 -26.25 -17.33
CA LEU A 88 6.28 -27.11 -16.70
C LEU A 88 5.76 -27.81 -15.43
N TYR A 89 4.82 -27.22 -14.70
CA TYR A 89 4.25 -27.83 -13.48
C TYR A 89 3.04 -28.74 -13.74
N LEU A 90 2.50 -28.75 -14.97
CA LEU A 90 1.40 -29.64 -15.36
C LEU A 90 1.88 -30.94 -16.02
N LYS A 91 3.20 -31.13 -16.20
CA LYS A 91 3.76 -32.45 -16.47
C LYS A 91 3.79 -33.25 -15.16
N THR A 92 2.62 -33.66 -14.68
CA THR A 92 2.55 -34.83 -13.81
C THR A 92 3.19 -35.99 -14.55
N PHE A 93 4.27 -36.54 -13.97
CA PHE A 93 4.82 -37.82 -14.37
C PHE A 93 3.72 -38.87 -14.23
N SER A 94 3.09 -39.24 -15.34
CA SER A 94 2.34 -40.49 -15.42
C SER A 94 3.37 -41.62 -15.43
N CYS A 95 3.76 -42.09 -14.24
CA CYS A 95 4.39 -43.41 -14.11
C CYS A 95 3.26 -44.44 -14.28
N GLY A 96 3.03 -44.85 -15.52
CA GLY A 96 2.12 -45.92 -15.89
C GLY A 96 2.94 -47.11 -16.36
N SER A 97 3.13 -48.06 -15.45
CA SER A 97 3.52 -49.44 -15.72
C SER A 97 2.46 -50.16 -16.55
N GLN A 98 2.83 -50.69 -17.72
CA GLN A 98 2.73 -52.11 -18.09
C GLN A 98 3.39 -52.36 -19.45
#